data_AF-A0A8J2WMB2-F1
#
_entry.id   AF-A0A8J2WMB2-F1
#
_cell.length_a   1.000
_cell.length_b   1.000
_cell.length_c   1.000
_cell.angle_alpha   90.00
_cell.angle_beta   90.00
_cell.angle_gamma   90.00
#
_symmetry.space_group_name_H-M   'P 1'
#
loop_
_entity.id
_entity.type
_entity.pdbx_description
1 polymer ?
#
loop_
_entity_poly.entity_id
_entity_poly.type
_entity_poly.pdbx_seq_one_letter_code
_entity_poly.pdbx_strand_id
1 'polypeptide(L)'
;MAKGKIPGIYSTPDIKVALKYSESFTKDGKTYKIVMQNRVNPQNVRKFSKAQTGVGEYWLSPSEDDIRPYGFCIRETNSSIVPTNNNQPDSYYGCSLL
;
A
#
# COMPACT_ATOMS: atom_id res chain seq x y z
N MET A 1 -13.23 5.38 -8.10
CA MET A 1 -13.42 4.04 -8.70
C MET A 1 -14.91 3.71 -8.66
N ALA A 2 -15.65 4.03 -9.73
CA ALA A 2 -17.07 3.72 -9.90
C ALA A 2 -17.31 3.29 -11.36
N LYS A 3 -18.16 2.26 -11.55
CA LYS A 3 -18.54 1.51 -12.77
C LYS A 3 -17.40 0.72 -13.46
N GLY A 4 -17.52 -0.62 -13.44
CA GLY A 4 -16.57 -1.57 -14.06
C GLY A 4 -15.58 -2.25 -13.11
N LYS A 5 -15.83 -2.25 -11.80
CA LYS A 5 -14.95 -2.91 -10.81
C LYS A 5 -14.94 -4.42 -11.05
N ILE A 6 -13.78 -4.96 -11.39
CA ILE A 6 -13.57 -6.41 -11.46
C ILE A 6 -13.51 -6.91 -10.01
N PRO A 7 -14.31 -7.92 -9.63
CA PRO A 7 -14.23 -8.49 -8.29
C PRO A 7 -12.85 -9.10 -8.06
N GLY A 8 -12.34 -8.94 -6.84
CA GLY A 8 -11.04 -9.44 -6.43
C GLY A 8 -10.31 -8.46 -5.51
N ILE A 9 -9.09 -8.84 -5.11
CA ILE A 9 -8.29 -8.12 -4.13
C ILE A 9 -7.21 -7.35 -4.87
N TYR A 10 -7.20 -6.03 -4.67
CA TYR A 10 -6.25 -5.12 -5.31
C TYR A 10 -5.06 -4.88 -4.38
N SER A 11 -3.86 -5.08 -4.90
CA SER A 11 -2.59 -4.74 -4.27
C SER A 11 -1.76 -3.89 -5.22
N THR A 12 -0.60 -3.40 -4.75
CA THR A 12 0.34 -2.62 -5.55
C THR A 12 1.75 -2.84 -5.01
N PRO A 13 2.77 -2.93 -5.89
CA PRO A 13 4.16 -2.98 -5.45
C PRO A 13 4.68 -1.61 -4.99
N ASP A 14 3.97 -0.50 -5.27
CA ASP A 14 4.37 0.85 -4.87
C ASP A 14 3.70 1.27 -3.55
N ILE A 15 4.50 1.38 -2.49
CA ILE A 15 4.03 1.76 -1.16
C ILE A 15 3.37 3.15 -1.13
N LYS A 16 3.77 4.08 -2.01
CA LYS A 16 3.15 5.42 -2.10
C LYS A 16 1.75 5.33 -2.67
N VAL A 17 1.49 4.37 -3.56
CA VAL A 17 0.13 4.10 -4.07
C VAL A 17 -0.69 3.42 -2.98
N ALA A 18 -0.15 2.40 -2.30
CA ALA A 18 -0.85 1.72 -1.21
C ALA A 18 -1.28 2.69 -0.09
N LEU A 19 -0.41 3.62 0.28
CA LEU A 19 -0.71 4.64 1.31
C LEU A 19 -1.89 5.56 0.98
N LYS A 20 -2.19 5.80 -0.30
CA LYS A 20 -3.37 6.60 -0.70
C LYS A 20 -4.68 5.92 -0.30
N TYR A 21 -4.67 4.59 -0.17
CA TYR A 21 -5.81 3.77 0.20
C TYR A 21 -5.67 3.17 1.62
N SER A 22 -4.64 3.57 2.37
CA SER A 22 -4.41 3.10 3.74
C SER A 22 -5.37 3.73 4.74
N GLU A 23 -5.84 2.88 5.66
CA GLU A 23 -6.55 3.34 6.85
C GLU A 23 -5.62 4.12 7.77
N SER A 24 -6.19 5.12 8.46
CA SER A 24 -5.46 5.97 9.39
C SER A 24 -6.10 5.90 10.77
N PHE A 25 -5.30 5.85 11.82
CA PHE A 25 -5.79 5.81 13.20
C PHE A 25 -4.91 6.67 14.11
N THR A 26 -5.49 7.18 15.20
CA THR A 26 -4.78 8.00 16.18
C THR A 26 -4.61 7.22 17.47
N LYS A 27 -3.39 7.19 18.00
CA LYS A 27 -3.03 6.57 19.27
C LYS A 27 -2.01 7.44 20.00
N ASP A 28 -2.30 7.78 21.25
CA ASP A 28 -1.44 8.58 22.13
C ASP A 28 -1.00 9.92 21.50
N GLY A 29 -1.95 10.62 20.86
CA GLY A 29 -1.72 11.93 20.22
C GLY A 29 -1.02 11.87 18.86
N LYS A 30 -0.64 10.68 18.39
CA LYS A 30 0.04 10.46 17.10
C LYS A 30 -0.90 9.80 16.11
N THR A 31 -0.86 10.23 14.85
CA THR A 31 -1.63 9.61 13.76
C THR A 31 -0.72 8.67 12.97
N TYR A 32 -1.24 7.50 12.64
CA TYR A 32 -0.53 6.45 11.93
C TYR A 32 -1.35 5.99 10.73
N LYS A 33 -0.65 5.53 9.69
CA LYS A 33 -1.20 4.82 8.54
C LYS A 33 -0.67 3.39 8.51
N ILE A 34 -1.51 2.43 8.14
CA ILE A 34 -1.16 1.01 8.02
C ILE A 34 -1.27 0.55 6.56
N VAL A 35 -0.27 -0.17 6.07
CA VAL A 35 -0.29 -0.86 4.78
C VAL A 35 -0.04 -2.35 5.00
N MET A 36 -0.86 -3.21 4.39
CA MET A 36 -0.65 -4.67 4.42
C MET A 36 0.43 -5.08 3.44
N GLN A 37 1.37 -5.90 3.89
CA GLN A 37 2.31 -6.62 3.04
C GLN A 37 1.73 -7.98 2.71
N ASN A 38 1.50 -8.23 1.42
CA ASN A 38 0.88 -9.45 0.93
C ASN A 38 1.82 -10.19 -0.02
N ARG A 39 1.87 -11.52 0.08
CA ARG A 39 2.42 -12.38 -0.97
C ARG A 39 1.32 -12.68 -1.99
N VAL A 40 1.59 -12.39 -3.24
CA VAL A 40 0.65 -12.61 -4.35
C VAL A 40 1.09 -13.84 -5.15
N ASN A 41 0.14 -14.66 -5.58
CA ASN A 41 0.38 -15.77 -6.50
C ASN A 41 0.74 -15.21 -7.90
N PRO A 42 1.98 -15.39 -8.39
CA PRO A 42 2.40 -14.79 -9.65
C PRO A 42 1.73 -15.42 -10.87
N GLN A 43 1.15 -16.62 -10.76
CA GLN A 43 0.51 -17.32 -11.89
C GLN A 43 -0.85 -16.73 -12.26
N ASN A 44 -1.59 -16.20 -11.26
CA ASN A 44 -2.98 -15.77 -11.42
C ASN A 44 -3.17 -14.25 -11.33
N VAL A 45 -2.12 -13.49 -11.00
CA VAL A 45 -2.21 -12.05 -10.82
C VAL A 45 -2.40 -11.32 -12.14
N ARG A 46 -3.41 -10.44 -12.19
CA ARG A 46 -3.62 -9.53 -13.33
C ARG A 46 -3.00 -8.17 -13.02
N LYS A 47 -2.08 -7.71 -13.87
CA LYS A 47 -1.37 -6.44 -13.67
C LYS A 47 -1.99 -5.34 -14.54
N PHE A 48 -2.19 -4.18 -13.93
CA PHE A 48 -2.66 -2.96 -14.58
C PHE A 48 -1.59 -1.89 -14.46
N SER A 49 -1.16 -1.34 -15.59
CA SER A 49 -0.14 -0.30 -15.61
C SER A 49 -0.67 1.04 -15.07
N LYS A 50 0.25 1.90 -14.65
CA LYS A 50 -0.07 3.29 -14.27
C LYS A 50 -0.81 4.05 -15.37
N ALA A 51 -0.48 3.79 -16.64
CA ALA A 51 -1.18 4.41 -17.77
C ALA A 51 -2.66 4.01 -17.85
N GLN A 52 -2.98 2.74 -17.53
CA GLN A 52 -4.37 2.25 -17.52
C GLN A 52 -5.17 2.77 -16.33
N THR A 53 -4.53 2.96 -15.17
CA THR A 53 -5.23 3.33 -13.93
C THR A 53 -5.22 4.82 -13.63
N GLY A 54 -4.32 5.59 -14.26
CA GLY A 54 -4.09 7.01 -14.00
C GLY A 54 -3.43 7.32 -12.65
N VAL A 55 -3.23 6.33 -11.78
CA VAL A 55 -2.74 6.54 -10.40
C VAL A 55 -1.42 5.83 -10.13
N GLY A 56 -1.31 4.56 -10.51
CA GLY A 56 -0.17 3.70 -10.17
C GLY A 56 -0.32 2.29 -10.75
N GLU A 57 0.69 1.44 -10.58
CA GLU A 57 0.54 0.04 -10.94
C GLU A 57 -0.35 -0.68 -9.91
N TYR A 58 -1.28 -1.50 -10.39
CA TYR A 58 -2.14 -2.33 -9.54
C TYR A 58 -2.07 -3.79 -9.95
N TRP A 59 -2.09 -4.66 -8.96
CA TRP A 59 -2.15 -6.11 -9.11
C TRP A 59 -3.49 -6.59 -8.57
N LEU A 60 -4.24 -7.32 -9.38
CA LEU A 60 -5.52 -7.91 -9.01
C LEU A 60 -5.34 -9.40 -8.80
N SER A 61 -5.59 -9.84 -7.57
CA SER A 61 -5.73 -11.24 -7.19
C SER A 61 -7.22 -11.61 -7.34
N PRO A 62 -7.59 -12.51 -8.27
CA PRO A 62 -9.00 -12.81 -8.56
C PRO A 62 -9.74 -13.47 -7.39
N SER A 63 -9.02 -14.26 -6.58
CA SER A 63 -9.56 -14.99 -5.43
C SER A 63 -8.73 -14.75 -4.17
N GLU A 64 -9.26 -15.16 -3.01
CA GLU A 64 -8.56 -15.13 -1.73
C GLU A 64 -7.38 -16.11 -1.66
N ASP A 65 -7.42 -17.21 -2.43
CA ASP A 65 -6.30 -18.18 -2.50
C ASP A 65 -5.05 -17.60 -3.17
N ASP A 66 -5.23 -16.56 -3.99
CA ASP A 66 -4.18 -15.91 -4.77
C ASP A 66 -3.42 -14.82 -4.00
N ILE A 67 -3.80 -14.54 -2.75
CA ILE A 67 -3.14 -13.51 -1.93
C ILE A 67 -3.09 -13.92 -0.47
N ARG A 68 -1.93 -13.76 0.16
CA ARG A 68 -1.74 -14.10 1.58
C ARG A 68 -1.13 -12.93 2.34
N PRO A 69 -1.73 -12.46 3.44
CA PRO A 69 -1.09 -11.47 4.29
C PRO A 69 0.16 -12.09 4.93
N TYR A 70 1.24 -11.32 4.92
CA TYR A 70 2.52 -11.71 5.54
C TYR A 70 2.87 -10.79 6.72
N GLY A 71 2.59 -9.50 6.57
CA GLY A 71 2.89 -8.49 7.58
C GLY A 71 2.16 -7.18 7.31
N PHE A 72 2.54 -6.15 8.05
CA PHE A 72 2.04 -4.79 7.84
C PHE A 72 3.15 -3.78 8.12
N CYS A 73 3.11 -2.66 7.41
CA CYS A 73 4.00 -1.52 7.63
C CYS A 73 3.19 -0.38 8.27
N ILE A 74 3.73 0.21 9.34
CA ILE A 74 3.13 1.37 10.02
C ILE A 74 3.97 2.61 9.74
N ARG A 75 3.30 3.71 9.40
CA ARG A 75 3.93 5.01 9.24
C ARG A 75 3.22 6.06 10.10
N GLU A 76 3.96 6.72 10.99
CA GLU A 76 3.48 7.91 11.69
C GLU A 76 3.36 9.07 10.69
N THR A 77 2.23 9.79 10.69
CA THR A 77 1.96 10.90 9.76
C THR A 77 2.07 12.28 10.40
N ASN A 78 2.26 12.33 11.73
CA ASN A 78 2.38 13.58 12.48
C ASN A 78 3.84 13.84 12.84
N SER A 79 4.63 14.22 11.85
CA SER A 79 5.72 15.17 12.12
C SER A 79 5.25 16.51 11.58
N SER A 80 5.07 17.49 12.47
CA SER A 80 5.09 18.91 12.11
C SER A 80 6.19 19.09 11.07
N ILE A 81 5.87 19.77 9.96
CA ILE A 81 6.75 19.94 8.80
C ILE A 81 8.11 20.49 9.27
N VAL A 82 9.07 19.59 9.52
CA VAL A 82 10.47 19.93 9.47
C VAL A 82 10.79 19.82 7.99
N PRO A 83 11.22 20.89 7.30
CA PRO A 83 11.60 20.79 5.90
C PRO A 83 12.72 19.76 5.81
N THR A 84 12.40 18.57 5.30
CA THR A 84 13.41 17.58 4.95
C THR A 84 14.14 18.14 3.75
N ASN A 85 15.29 18.74 4.00
CA ASN A 85 16.40 18.73 3.05
C ASN A 85 16.45 17.36 2.37
N ASN A 86 16.49 17.36 1.03
CA ASN A 86 16.11 16.30 0.07
C ASN A 86 16.77 14.90 0.19
N ASN A 87 17.20 14.42 1.36
CA ASN A 87 17.89 13.14 1.54
C ASN A 87 17.42 12.32 2.78
N GLN A 88 16.31 12.64 3.43
CA GLN A 88 15.79 11.83 4.54
C GLN A 88 14.82 10.75 4.01
N PRO A 89 15.11 9.44 4.17
CA PRO A 89 14.18 8.39 3.77
C PRO A 89 12.94 8.40 4.66
N ASP A 90 11.75 8.27 4.05
CA ASP A 90 10.48 8.05 4.76
C ASP A 90 10.67 6.87 5.76
N SER A 91 10.65 7.14 7.07
CA SER A 91 10.87 6.09 8.07
C SER A 91 9.59 5.27 8.27
N TYR A 92 9.58 4.04 7.75
CA TYR A 92 8.56 3.04 8.07
C TYR A 92 9.02 2.23 9.28
N TYR A 93 8.17 2.15 10.30
CA TYR A 93 8.42 1.24 11.42
C TYR A 93 7.88 -0.14 11.06
N GLY A 94 8.71 -1.18 11.19
CA GLY A 94 8.30 -2.58 11.03
C GLY A 94 8.24 -3.13 9.59
N CYS A 95 8.68 -2.37 8.58
CA CYS A 95 8.74 -2.85 7.20
C CYS A 95 10.04 -3.65 6.99
N SER A 96 10.06 -4.93 7.38
CA SER A 96 11.11 -5.85 6.91
C SER A 96 10.70 -6.33 5.51
N LEU A 97 11.48 -5.95 4.51
CA LEU A 97 11.40 -6.54 3.17
C LEU A 97 12.15 -7.88 3.22
N LEU A 98 11.42 -8.96 3.48
CA LEU A 98 11.88 -10.32 3.18
C LEU A 98 11.38 -10.73 1.79
#